data_AF-A0A089JHZ7-F1
#
_entry.id   AF-A0A089JHZ7-F1
#
_cell.length_a   1.000
_cell.length_b   1.000
_cell.length_c   1.000
_cell.angle_alpha   90.00
_cell.angle_beta   90.00
_cell.angle_gamma   90.00
#
_symmetry.space_group_name_H-M   'P 1'
#
loop_
_entity.id
_entity.type
_entity.pdbx_description
1 polymer ?
#
loop_
_entity_poly.entity_id
_entity_poly.type
_entity_poly.pdbx_seq_one_letter_code
_entity_poly.pdbx_strand_id
1 'polypeptide(L)' 'MMRDGLLYSDTEKAILDWVASKVETVQEMEKIAPLLANLMQRSSEGAIQKQIEDRKREAGHKEFFWARK' A
#
# COMPACT_ATOMS: atom_id res chain seq x y z
N MET A 1 -13.46 14.28 -6.30
CA MET A 1 -14.15 13.38 -5.35
C MET A 1 -13.15 12.35 -4.89
N MET A 2 -12.81 12.30 -3.60
CA MET A 2 -11.99 11.22 -3.04
C MET A 2 -12.85 9.98 -2.89
N ARG A 3 -12.34 8.83 -3.33
CA ARG A 3 -13.08 7.56 -3.42
C ARG A 3 -12.84 6.73 -2.15
N ASP A 4 -13.42 7.15 -1.03
CA ASP A 4 -13.43 6.33 0.18
C ASP A 4 -14.35 5.12 0.01
N GLY A 5 -13.82 3.92 0.26
CA GLY A 5 -14.58 2.66 0.28
C GLY A 5 -14.73 1.90 -1.04
N LEU A 6 -14.12 2.36 -2.15
CA LEU A 6 -14.12 1.60 -3.41
C LEU A 6 -13.01 0.52 -3.41
N LEU A 7 -13.35 -0.68 -3.88
CA LEU A 7 -12.37 -1.74 -4.14
C LEU A 7 -11.27 -1.23 -5.10
N TYR A 8 -10.05 -1.71 -4.94
CA TYR A 8 -8.98 -1.48 -5.91
C TYR A 8 -9.37 -2.11 -7.25
N SER A 9 -9.17 -1.37 -8.34
CA SER A 9 -9.21 -1.91 -9.70
C SER A 9 -8.07 -2.90 -9.93
N ASP A 10 -8.15 -3.71 -10.99
CA ASP A 10 -7.12 -4.72 -11.26
C ASP A 10 -5.75 -4.09 -11.56
N THR A 11 -5.73 -2.91 -12.21
CA THR A 11 -4.50 -2.14 -12.40
C THR A 11 -3.91 -1.67 -11.07
N GLU A 12 -4.72 -1.13 -10.17
CA GLU A 12 -4.25 -0.70 -8.85
C GLU A 12 -3.74 -1.88 -8.03
N LYS A 13 -4.41 -3.05 -8.10
CA LYS A 13 -3.94 -4.28 -7.44
C LYS A 13 -2.57 -4.69 -7.96
N ALA A 14 -2.38 -4.74 -9.28
CA ALA A 14 -1.09 -5.10 -9.87
C ALA A 14 0.04 -4.14 -9.44
N ILE A 15 -0.25 -2.83 -9.33
CA ILE A 15 0.69 -1.85 -8.80
C ILE A 15 1.02 -2.16 -7.33
N LEU A 16 0.01 -2.40 -6.50
CA LEU A 16 0.21 -2.72 -5.08
C LEU A 16 0.98 -4.02 -4.89
N ASP A 17 0.72 -5.05 -5.70
CA ASP A 17 1.44 -6.33 -5.69
C ASP A 17 2.91 -6.12 -6.06
N TRP A 18 3.18 -5.35 -7.12
CA TRP A 18 4.54 -5.00 -7.52
C TRP A 18 5.26 -4.19 -6.44
N VAL A 19 4.63 -3.16 -5.87
CA VAL A 19 5.20 -2.34 -4.79
C VAL A 19 5.49 -3.20 -3.56
N ALA A 20 4.57 -4.10 -3.19
CA ALA A 20 4.76 -5.02 -2.07
C ALA A 20 5.96 -5.96 -2.28
N SER A 21 6.28 -6.31 -3.54
CA SER A 21 7.47 -7.09 -3.88
C SER A 21 8.78 -6.29 -3.84
N LYS A 22 8.74 -4.95 -3.79
CA LYS A 22 9.92 -4.07 -3.90
C LYS A 22 10.25 -3.28 -2.64
N VAL A 23 9.26 -2.88 -1.87
CA VAL A 23 9.48 -2.11 -0.64
C VAL A 23 10.07 -3.02 0.41
N GLU A 24 11.26 -2.71 0.93
CA GLU A 24 11.94 -3.52 1.95
C GLU A 24 12.07 -2.77 3.28
N THR A 25 11.93 -1.45 3.27
CA THR A 25 12.19 -0.59 4.44
C THR A 25 11.05 0.36 4.78
N VAL A 26 11.07 0.88 6.02
CA VAL A 26 10.15 1.92 6.51
C VAL A 26 10.19 3.13 5.59
N GLN A 27 11.40 3.56 5.28
CA GLN A 27 11.67 4.84 4.65
C GLN A 27 11.24 4.83 3.19
N GLU A 28 11.25 3.66 2.54
CA GLU A 28 10.67 3.47 1.21
C GLU A 28 9.15 3.53 1.26
N MET A 29 8.52 2.88 2.25
CA MET A 29 7.07 2.93 2.45
C MET A 29 6.58 4.37 2.68
N GLU A 30 7.24 5.11 3.58
CA GLU A 30 6.92 6.51 3.90
C GLU A 30 7.01 7.43 2.68
N LYS A 31 7.89 7.11 1.72
CA LYS A 31 8.01 7.89 0.46
C LYS A 31 6.99 7.50 -0.58
N ILE A 32 6.66 6.20 -0.71
CA ILE A 32 5.83 5.70 -1.81
C ILE A 32 4.33 5.75 -1.50
N ALA A 33 3.94 5.56 -0.24
CA ALA A 33 2.53 5.55 0.15
C ALA A 33 1.79 6.86 -0.15
N PRO A 34 2.35 8.07 0.09
CA PRO A 34 1.70 9.32 -0.29
C PRO A 34 1.54 9.47 -1.81
N LEU A 35 2.55 9.03 -2.59
CA LEU A 35 2.53 9.11 -4.05
C LEU A 35 1.45 8.19 -4.64
N LEU A 36 1.35 6.96 -4.13
CA LEU A 36 0.34 6.00 -4.55
C LEU A 36 -1.07 6.44 -4.13
N ALA A 37 -1.22 6.99 -2.93
CA ALA A 37 -2.51 7.52 -2.47
C ALA A 37 -3.00 8.63 -3.41
N ASN A 38 -2.12 9.55 -3.81
CA ASN A 38 -2.46 10.59 -4.79
C ASN A 38 -2.77 10.00 -6.17
N LEU A 39 -1.92 9.11 -6.69
CA LEU A 39 -2.09 8.46 -8.00
C LEU A 39 -3.43 7.71 -8.09
N MET A 40 -3.79 7.00 -7.03
CA MET A 40 -5.00 6.17 -6.92
C MET A 40 -6.21 6.94 -6.37
N GLN A 41 -6.08 8.24 -6.12
CA GLN A 41 -7.10 9.11 -5.52
C GLN A 41 -7.70 8.54 -4.23
N ARG A 42 -6.84 7.97 -3.37
CA ARG A 42 -7.18 7.44 -2.05
C ARG A 42 -7.09 8.54 -1.00
N SER A 43 -7.98 8.47 -0.02
CA SER A 43 -8.11 9.50 1.02
C SER A 43 -6.99 9.48 2.05
N SER A 44 -6.28 8.36 2.20
CA SER A 44 -5.14 8.27 3.11
C SER A 44 -4.04 7.36 2.59
N GLU A 45 -2.79 7.76 2.87
CA GLU A 45 -1.62 6.89 2.69
C GLU A 45 -1.67 5.66 3.60
N GLY A 46 -2.32 5.76 4.77
CA GLY A 46 -2.51 4.62 5.68
C GLY A 46 -3.30 3.47 5.04
N ALA A 47 -4.24 3.78 4.15
CA ALA A 47 -4.93 2.75 3.37
C ALA A 47 -3.99 2.02 2.39
N ILE A 48 -3.04 2.74 1.79
CA ILE A 48 -2.01 2.17 0.91
C ILE A 48 -1.02 1.32 1.72
N GLN A 49 -0.52 1.85 2.84
CA GLN A 49 0.42 1.16 3.72
C GLN A 49 -0.16 -0.20 4.16
N LYS A 50 -1.39 -0.18 4.66
CA LYS A 50 -2.12 -1.39 5.07
C LYS A 50 -2.25 -2.40 3.92
N GLN A 51 -2.55 -1.94 2.71
CA GLN A 51 -2.74 -2.83 1.55
C GLN A 51 -1.44 -3.46 1.06
N ILE A 52 -0.32 -2.75 1.19
CA ILE A 52 1.01 -3.30 0.89
C ILE A 52 1.42 -4.30 1.98
N GLU A 53 1.14 -4.01 3.25
CA GLU A 53 1.37 -4.94 4.38
C GLU A 53 0.57 -6.23 4.24
N ASP A 54 -0.73 -6.14 3.97
CA ASP A 54 -1.60 -7.31 3.82
C ASP A 54 -1.07 -8.24 2.71
N ARG A 55 -0.62 -7.67 1.58
CA ARG A 55 0.00 -8.43 0.47
C ARG A 55 1.33 -9.06 0.85
N LYS A 56 2.19 -8.34 1.58
CA LYS A 56 3.45 -8.90 2.09
C LYS A 56 3.19 -10.08 3.03
N ARG A 57 2.17 -9.98 3.89
CA ARG A 57 1.76 -11.06 4.78
C ARG A 57 1.26 -12.27 3.99
N GLU A 58 0.45 -12.06 2.96
CA GLU A 58 -0.03 -13.12 2.06
C GLU A 58 1.10 -13.81 1.30
N ALA A 59 2.14 -13.06 0.91
CA ALA A 59 3.36 -13.60 0.32
C ALA A 59 4.31 -14.28 1.33
N GLY A 60 3.96 -14.30 2.62
CA GLY A 60 4.72 -15.01 3.67
C GLY A 60 5.79 -14.17 4.38
N HIS A 61 5.86 -12.86 4.14
CA HIS A 61 6.78 -11.97 4.86
C HIS A 61 6.22 -11.65 6.26
N LYS A 62 6.98 -12.00 7.31
CA LYS A 62 6.53 -11.90 8.71
C LYS A 62 7.05 -10.68 9.48
N GLU A 63 7.94 -9.89 8.90
CA GLU A 63 8.74 -8.89 9.64
C GLU A 63 8.24 -7.45 9.51
N PHE A 64 7.17 -7.20 8.76
CA PHE A 64 6.79 -5.85 8.35
C PHE A 64 5.38 -5.50 8.81
N PHE A 65 5.26 -4.92 10.02
CA PHE A 65 4.00 -4.40 10.56
C PHE A 65 4.12 -2.88 10.72
N TRP A 66 3.63 -2.13 9.74
CA TRP A 66 3.79 -0.68 9.61
C TRP A 66 2.55 0.12 10.06
N ALA A 67 1.37 -0.54 10.17
CA ALA A 67 0.11 0.09 10.59
C ALA A 67 -0.03 0.32 12.12
N ARG A 68 1.06 0.61 12.84
CA ARG A 68 1.03 0.96 14.27
C ARG A 68 1.62 2.35 14.52
N LYS A 69 0.77 3.38 14.41
CA LYS A 69 0.84 4.59 15.24
C LYS A 69 -0.57 5.05 15.56
#